data_AF-A0A3B9H1Y6-F1
#
_entry.id   AF-A0A3B9H1Y6-F1
#
_cell.length_a   1.000
_cell.length_b   1.000
_cell.length_c   1.000
_cell.angle_alpha   90.00
_cell.angle_beta   90.00
_cell.angle_gamma   90.00
#
_symmetry.space_group_name_H-M   'P 1'
#
loop_
_entity.id
_entity.type
_entity.pdbx_description
1 polymer ?
#
loop_
_entity_poly.entity_id
_entity_poly.type
_entity_poly.pdbx_seq_one_letter_code
_entity_poly.pdbx_strand_id
1 'polypeptide(L)'
;MPARLPFRSFLAAVLAAGSAAFLAQAEGRIGLQPASVELELDPGEPMRQVVTIANLDPAHPVSVSLTLADWAYDEDGAPVFTPAGE
;
A
#
# COMPACT_ATOMS: atom_id res chain seq x y z
N MET A 1 -17.54 -8.85 48.25
CA MET A 1 -18.26 -8.13 47.18
C MET A 1 -17.24 -7.67 46.15
N PRO A 2 -17.16 -8.24 44.93
CA PRO A 2 -16.20 -7.76 43.94
C PRO A 2 -16.80 -6.58 43.16
N ALA A 3 -16.05 -5.48 43.09
CA ALA A 3 -16.43 -4.26 42.41
C ALA A 3 -16.58 -4.51 40.89
N ARG A 4 -17.76 -4.20 40.35
CA ARG A 4 -18.01 -4.22 38.90
C ARG A 4 -17.35 -2.98 38.29
N LEU A 5 -16.22 -3.17 37.60
CA LEU A 5 -15.61 -2.12 36.78
C LEU A 5 -16.64 -1.66 35.73
N PRO A 6 -16.94 -0.34 35.63
CA PRO A 6 -17.97 0.13 34.71
C PRO A 6 -17.51 -0.11 33.28
N PHE A 7 -18.37 -0.75 32.48
CA PHE A 7 -18.18 -1.07 31.05
C PHE A 7 -17.61 0.11 30.22
N ARG A 8 -17.89 1.34 30.65
CA ARG A 8 -17.38 2.58 30.07
C ARG A 8 -15.85 2.71 30.13
N SER A 9 -15.22 2.25 31.20
CA SER A 9 -13.76 2.30 31.38
C SER A 9 -13.04 1.28 30.48
N PHE A 10 -13.68 0.15 30.19
CA PHE A 10 -13.15 -0.85 29.27
C PHE A 10 -13.22 -0.38 27.82
N LEU A 11 -14.34 0.23 27.41
CA LEU A 11 -14.52 0.77 26.06
C LEU A 11 -13.52 1.91 25.74
N ALA A 12 -13.25 2.77 26.73
CA ALA A 12 -12.26 3.84 26.58
C ALA A 12 -10.83 3.31 26.39
N ALA A 13 -10.47 2.23 27.08
CA ALA A 13 -9.15 1.59 26.93
C ALA A 13 -8.99 0.92 25.55
N VAL A 14 -10.04 0.29 25.02
CA VAL A 14 -10.02 -0.30 23.67
C VAL A 14 -9.92 0.77 22.58
N LEU A 15 -10.64 1.90 22.72
CA LEU A 15 -10.54 3.03 21.79
C LEU A 15 -9.18 3.72 21.82
N ALA A 16 -8.56 3.85 22.99
CA ALA A 16 -7.22 4.43 23.13
C ALA A 16 -6.09 3.51 22.63
N ALA A 17 -6.28 2.18 22.71
CA ALA A 17 -5.33 1.21 22.15
C ALA A 17 -5.48 1.07 20.62
N GLY A 18 -6.66 1.30 20.06
CA GLY A 18 -6.93 1.19 18.62
C GLY A 18 -6.35 2.33 17.77
N SER A 19 -6.07 3.50 18.35
CA SER A 19 -5.54 4.66 17.63
C SER A 19 -4.02 4.65 17.44
N ALA A 20 -3.28 3.81 18.16
CA ALA A 20 -1.82 3.78 18.12
C ALA A 20 -1.22 2.95 16.96
N ALA A 21 -2.04 2.20 16.21
CA ALA A 21 -1.56 1.26 15.20
C ALA A 21 -1.46 1.80 13.77
N PHE A 22 -1.79 3.07 13.51
CA PHE A 22 -1.88 3.64 12.15
C PHE A 22 -1.03 4.89 11.90
N LEU A 23 0.13 5.00 12.54
CA LEU A 23 1.14 5.99 12.18
C LEU A 23 2.43 5.30 11.72
N ALA A 24 2.33 4.39 10.76
CA ALA A 24 3.41 4.24 9.81
C ALA A 24 3.41 5.55 8.99
N GLN A 25 4.15 6.56 9.46
CA GLN A 25 4.45 7.76 8.68
C GLN A 25 5.14 7.26 7.41
N ALA A 26 4.38 7.13 6.33
CA ALA A 26 4.95 7.00 5.01
C ALA A 26 5.74 8.29 4.77
N GLU A 27 7.06 8.23 4.89
CA GLU A 27 7.99 9.29 4.46
C GLU A 27 8.01 9.44 2.92
N GLY A 28 7.02 8.85 2.23
CA GLY A 28 6.82 8.98 0.80
C GLY A 28 5.97 10.21 0.48
N ARG A 29 6.52 11.12 -0.34
CA ARG A 29 5.76 12.25 -0.93
C ARG A 29 4.75 11.81 -1.99
N ILE A 30 4.81 10.55 -2.40
CA ILE A 30 3.89 9.93 -3.36
C ILE A 30 3.13 8.80 -2.66
N GLY A 31 1.80 8.87 -2.69
CA GLY A 31 0.92 7.78 -2.28
C GLY A 31 0.57 6.88 -3.45
N LEU A 32 0.60 5.56 -3.24
CA LEU A 32 0.23 4.54 -4.23
C LEU A 32 -0.79 3.58 -3.62
N GLN A 33 -1.93 3.38 -4.28
CA GLN A 33 -2.96 2.42 -3.84
C GLN A 33 -3.64 1.69 -5.01
N PRO A 34 -3.69 0.35 -5.01
CA PRO A 34 -2.96 -0.56 -4.13
C PRO A 34 -1.44 -0.57 -4.45
N ALA A 35 -0.62 -1.01 -3.51
CA ALA A 35 0.83 -1.10 -3.72
C ALA A 35 1.27 -2.32 -4.56
N SER A 36 0.42 -3.35 -4.61
CA SER A 36 0.60 -4.54 -5.44
C SER A 36 -0.73 -4.90 -6.09
N VAL A 37 -0.65 -5.47 -7.28
CA VAL A 37 -1.78 -5.98 -8.03
C VAL A 37 -1.42 -7.37 -8.47
N GLU A 38 -2.24 -8.34 -8.09
CA GLU A 38 -2.18 -9.70 -8.59
C GLU A 38 -3.33 -9.91 -9.55
N LEU A 39 -3.04 -10.48 -10.73
CA LEU A 39 -4.01 -10.69 -11.79
C LEU A 39 -4.02 -12.18 -12.14
N GLU A 40 -5.21 -12.78 -12.10
CA GLU A 40 -5.49 -14.09 -12.66
C GLU A 40 -6.46 -13.88 -13.83
N LEU A 41 -6.06 -14.33 -15.03
CA LEU A 41 -6.75 -13.99 -16.28
C LEU A 41 -6.88 -15.23 -17.16
N ASP A 42 -8.09 -15.47 -17.66
CA ASP A 42 -8.33 -16.45 -18.70
C ASP A 42 -7.96 -15.90 -20.09
N PRO A 43 -7.55 -16.76 -21.04
CA PRO A 43 -7.22 -16.32 -22.39
C PRO A 43 -8.36 -15.56 -23.07
N GLY A 44 -8.08 -14.32 -23.48
CA GLY A 44 -9.02 -13.44 -24.20
C GLY A 44 -9.95 -12.64 -23.30
N GLU A 45 -9.86 -12.76 -21.98
CA GLU A 45 -10.65 -11.96 -21.04
C GLU A 45 -10.06 -10.54 -20.89
N PRO A 46 -10.85 -9.48 -21.11
CA PRO A 46 -10.39 -8.12 -20.87
C PRO A 46 -10.40 -7.80 -19.36
N MET A 47 -9.29 -7.27 -18.86
CA MET A 47 -9.17 -6.84 -17.47
C MET A 47 -8.76 -5.38 -17.36
N ARG A 48 -9.23 -4.72 -16.29
CA ARG A 48 -8.82 -3.36 -15.94
C ARG A 48 -8.56 -3.27 -14.44
N GLN A 49 -7.33 -2.94 -14.09
CA GLN A 49 -6.97 -2.53 -12.74
C GLN A 49 -6.77 -1.01 -12.68
N VAL A 50 -7.25 -0.39 -11.59
CA VAL A 50 -7.01 1.02 -11.29
C VAL A 50 -6.01 1.11 -10.15
N VAL A 51 -4.91 1.83 -10.38
CA VAL A 51 -3.94 2.21 -9.36
C VAL A 51 -3.98 3.73 -9.20
N THR A 52 -4.22 4.19 -7.97
CA THR A 52 -4.26 5.60 -7.63
C THR A 52 -2.87 6.07 -7.22
N ILE A 53 -2.39 7.12 -7.89
CA ILE A 53 -1.16 7.83 -7.57
C ILE A 53 -1.55 9.22 -7.05
N ALA A 54 -1.11 9.56 -5.85
CA ALA A 54 -1.39 10.85 -5.23
C ALA A 54 -0.09 11.58 -4.88
N ASN A 55 0.01 12.87 -5.26
CA ASN A 55 1.01 13.76 -4.69
C ASN A 55 0.55 14.14 -3.26
N LEU A 56 1.29 13.69 -2.26
CA LEU A 56 0.99 13.98 -0.86
C LEU A 56 1.70 15.26 -0.38
N ASP A 57 2.58 15.84 -1.19
CA ASP A 57 3.24 17.12 -0.93
C ASP A 57 2.40 18.29 -1.50
N PRO A 58 1.72 19.07 -0.65
CA PRO A 58 0.88 20.16 -1.13
C PRO A 58 1.67 21.37 -1.65
N ALA A 59 2.98 21.45 -1.35
CA ALA A 59 3.80 22.61 -1.65
C ALA A 59 4.60 22.47 -2.94
N HIS A 60 4.84 21.24 -3.42
CA HIS A 60 5.73 21.00 -4.55
C HIS A 60 5.08 20.12 -5.63
N PRO A 61 5.18 20.50 -6.92
CA PRO A 61 4.76 19.62 -8.01
C PRO A 61 5.70 18.42 -8.13
N VAL A 62 5.17 17.30 -8.61
CA VAL A 62 5.91 16.06 -8.84
C VAL A 62 5.71 15.60 -10.28
N SER A 63 6.78 15.10 -10.90
CA SER A 63 6.73 14.44 -12.20
C SER A 63 6.74 12.93 -12.00
N VAL A 64 5.80 12.24 -12.63
CA VAL A 64 5.67 10.78 -12.53
C VAL A 64 6.00 10.16 -13.88
N SER A 65 6.89 9.17 -13.87
CA SER A 65 7.15 8.29 -15.01
C SER A 65 6.73 6.88 -14.62
N LEU A 66 5.98 6.21 -15.51
CA LEU A 66 5.53 4.84 -15.32
C LEU A 66 6.14 3.97 -16.43
N THR A 67 6.76 2.87 -16.04
CA THR A 67 7.33 1.87 -16.96
C THR A 67 6.74 0.51 -16.62
N LEU A 68 6.46 -0.29 -17.65
CA LEU A 68 6.12 -1.70 -17.51
C LEU A 68 7.30 -2.52 -18.02
N ALA A 69 7.74 -3.49 -17.21
CA ALA A 69 8.88 -4.34 -17.50
C ALA A 69 8.60 -5.74 -16.96
N ASP A 70 9.10 -6.75 -17.66
CA ASP A 70 9.20 -8.09 -17.11
C ASP A 70 10.29 -8.09 -16.04
N TRP A 71 10.16 -8.93 -15.02
CA TRP A 71 11.17 -9.02 -13.98
C TRP A 71 11.38 -10.46 -13.51
N ALA A 72 12.59 -10.73 -13.05
CA ALA A 72 12.99 -12.00 -12.46
C ALA A 72 14.00 -11.77 -11.33
N TYR A 73 14.27 -12.78 -10.52
CA TYR A 73 15.38 -12.74 -9.57
C TYR A 73 16.67 -13.24 -10.24
N ASP A 74 17.79 -12.59 -9.94
CA ASP A 74 19.13 -13.10 -10.30
C ASP A 74 19.62 -14.19 -9.33
N GLU A 75 20.86 -14.65 -9.51
CA GLU A 75 21.48 -15.69 -8.68
C GLU A 75 21.65 -15.28 -7.20
N ASP A 76 21.72 -13.97 -6.94
CA ASP A 76 21.83 -13.38 -5.59
C ASP A 76 20.46 -13.06 -4.97
N GLY A 77 19.37 -13.29 -5.71
CA GLY A 77 17.99 -13.02 -5.27
C GLY A 77 17.55 -11.57 -5.42
N ALA A 78 18.29 -10.73 -6.16
CA ALA A 78 17.91 -9.36 -6.45
C ALA A 78 16.96 -9.30 -7.67
N PRO A 79 15.94 -8.42 -7.67
CA PRO A 79 15.06 -8.26 -8.81
C PRO A 79 15.79 -7.55 -9.96
N VAL A 80 15.77 -8.17 -11.14
CA VAL A 80 16.26 -7.62 -12.40
C VAL A 80 15.07 -7.36 -13.31
N PHE A 81 15.03 -6.18 -13.93
CA PHE A 81 13.95 -5.73 -14.79
C PHE A 81 14.40 -5.70 -16.26
N THR A 82 13.63 -6.33 -17.13
CA THR A 82 13.83 -6.33 -18.58
C THR A 82 12.78 -5.42 -19.22
N PRO A 83 13.18 -4.32 -19.88
CA PRO A 83 12.23 -3.44 -20.55
C PRO A 83 11.41 -4.20 -21.59
N ALA A 84 10.10 -3.93 -21.67
CA ALA A 84 9.27 -4.50 -22.71
C ALA A 84 9.64 -3.89 -24.09
N GLY A 85 10.04 -4.72 -25.06
CA GLY A 85 10.17 -4.32 -26.47
C GLY A 85 11.57 -4.32 -27.11
N GLU A 86 12.51 -5.15 -26.64
CA GLU A 86 13.62 -5.60 -27.51
C GLU A 86 13.20 -6.74 -28.45
#